data_AF-A0A1M5MCU7-F1
#
_entry.id   AF-A0A1M5MCU7-F1
#
_cell.length_a   1.000
_cell.length_b   1.000
_cell.length_c   1.000
_cell.angle_alpha   90.00
_cell.angle_beta   90.00
_cell.angle_gamma   90.00
#
_symmetry.space_group_name_H-M   'P 1'
#
loop_
_entity.id
_entity.type
_entity.pdbx_description
1 polymer ?
#
loop_
_entity_poly.entity_id
_entity_poly.type
_entity_poly.pdbx_seq_one_letter_code
_entity_poly.pdbx_strand_id
1 'polypeptide(L)'
;MKRFGSILFGQAIKAAGVGAALLLSVSAGQAQSGPFAGFDGAWAGNGTVALSDGTTERIRCKADYKVNGTGLGLKQSLHCASDSYKFDLSSDVTSQGDRISGNWSEASRNIFGNLQGTAGGGQIEVFVEASGFAANLTLRTTGNKQTVQISSKGEIRGVTITMVKS
;
A
#
# COMPACT_ATOMS: atom_id res chain seq x y z
N MET A 1 -20.26 -13.28 87.04
CA MET A 1 -19.32 -13.11 85.89
C MET A 1 -18.68 -14.47 85.57
N LYS A 2 -18.44 -14.76 84.28
CA LYS A 2 -18.06 -16.05 83.63
C LYS A 2 -19.26 -16.97 83.35
N ARG A 3 -19.93 -16.89 82.20
CA ARG A 3 -19.62 -17.23 80.78
C ARG A 3 -19.71 -18.73 80.45
N PHE A 4 -20.76 -19.05 79.67
CA PHE A 4 -20.88 -19.95 78.50
C PHE A 4 -20.38 -21.41 78.66
N GLY A 5 -21.06 -22.46 78.21
CA GLY A 5 -22.01 -22.58 77.10
C GLY A 5 -21.62 -23.86 76.34
N SER A 6 -22.60 -24.74 76.12
CA SER A 6 -22.45 -26.17 75.90
C SER A 6 -22.12 -26.62 74.46
N ILE A 7 -21.62 -27.87 74.37
CA ILE A 7 -21.87 -28.93 73.36
C ILE A 7 -21.12 -28.93 72.00
N LEU A 8 -20.50 -30.10 71.77
CA LEU A 8 -19.94 -30.70 70.56
C LEU A 8 -20.94 -30.76 69.39
N PHE A 9 -20.50 -30.68 68.13
CA PHE A 9 -20.92 -31.57 67.03
C PHE A 9 -20.05 -31.27 65.80
N GLY A 10 -19.37 -32.28 65.27
CA GLY A 10 -18.53 -32.17 64.07
C GLY A 10 -19.32 -32.22 62.78
N GLN A 11 -18.76 -31.67 61.70
CA GLN A 11 -19.02 -32.00 60.29
C GLN A 11 -17.75 -31.65 59.49
N ALA A 12 -17.07 -32.63 58.91
CA ALA A 12 -17.29 -33.22 57.58
C ALA A 12 -16.31 -32.64 56.55
N ILE A 13 -15.27 -33.43 56.26
CA ILE A 13 -14.36 -33.25 55.14
C ILE A 13 -15.16 -33.38 53.84
N LYS A 14 -15.20 -32.35 52.97
CA LYS A 14 -15.48 -32.55 51.55
C LYS A 14 -14.71 -31.59 50.64
N ALA A 15 -13.87 -32.25 49.84
CA ALA A 15 -13.65 -32.06 48.41
C ALA A 15 -12.88 -30.82 47.93
N ALA A 16 -11.72 -31.15 47.37
CA ALA A 16 -10.92 -30.34 46.47
C ALA A 16 -11.74 -29.80 45.29
N GLY A 17 -11.54 -28.52 44.98
CA GLY A 17 -11.93 -27.89 43.73
C GLY A 17 -10.80 -26.96 43.30
N VAL A 18 -9.72 -27.51 42.73
CA VAL A 18 -8.73 -26.69 42.04
C VAL A 18 -9.35 -26.28 40.71
N GLY A 19 -9.94 -25.09 40.67
CA GLY A 19 -10.43 -24.46 39.44
C GLY A 19 -9.26 -24.12 38.54
N ALA A 20 -9.08 -24.87 37.45
CA ALA A 20 -8.16 -24.52 36.38
C ALA A 20 -8.72 -23.32 35.61
N ALA A 21 -8.24 -22.12 35.91
CA ALA A 21 -8.49 -20.93 35.11
C ALA A 21 -7.68 -21.04 33.80
N LEU A 22 -8.34 -21.46 32.72
CA LEU A 22 -7.80 -21.40 31.37
C LEU A 22 -7.66 -19.93 30.94
N LEU A 23 -6.45 -19.39 31.05
CA LEU A 23 -6.08 -18.10 30.47
C LEU A 23 -6.05 -18.26 28.94
N LEU A 24 -7.14 -17.90 28.28
CA LEU A 24 -7.19 -17.75 26.83
C LEU A 24 -6.36 -16.52 26.44
N SER A 25 -5.09 -16.75 26.13
CA SER A 25 -4.22 -15.78 25.48
C SER A 25 -4.77 -15.47 24.09
N VAL A 26 -5.62 -14.45 23.98
CA VAL A 26 -6.02 -13.90 22.68
C VAL A 26 -4.81 -13.16 22.14
N SER A 27 -4.04 -13.84 21.29
CA SER A 27 -3.07 -13.20 20.42
C SER A 27 -3.85 -12.30 19.47
N ALA A 28 -3.90 -11.01 19.77
CA ALA A 28 -4.36 -10.00 18.82
C ALA A 28 -3.40 -10.02 17.63
N GLY A 29 -3.73 -10.79 16.60
CA GLY A 29 -3.04 -10.74 15.32
C GLY A 29 -3.18 -9.32 14.79
N GLN A 30 -2.07 -8.56 14.80
CA GLN A 30 -1.99 -7.32 14.04
C GLN A 30 -2.27 -7.73 12.59
N ALA A 31 -3.42 -7.33 12.04
CA ALA A 31 -3.69 -7.46 10.62
C ALA A 31 -2.62 -6.62 9.91
N GLN A 32 -1.55 -7.27 9.47
CA GLN A 32 -0.48 -6.61 8.76
C GLN A 32 -1.12 -6.01 7.52
N SER A 33 -1.15 -4.69 7.45
CA SER A 33 -1.80 -3.97 6.37
C SER A 33 -1.25 -4.50 5.05
N GLY A 34 -2.13 -4.86 4.11
CA GLY A 34 -1.72 -5.42 2.83
C GLY A 34 -0.69 -4.52 2.10
N PRO A 35 0.04 -5.06 1.12
CA PRO A 35 1.14 -4.36 0.43
C PRO A 35 0.70 -3.05 -0.22
N PHE A 36 -0.58 -2.93 -0.60
CA PHE A 36 -1.18 -1.73 -1.20
C PHE A 36 -2.04 -0.92 -0.22
N ALA A 37 -1.92 -1.16 1.08
CA ALA A 37 -2.65 -0.41 2.09
C ALA A 37 -2.37 1.10 1.96
N GLY A 38 -3.45 1.89 2.04
CA GLY A 38 -3.39 3.34 1.91
C GLY A 38 -3.48 3.86 0.48
N PHE A 39 -3.27 3.05 -0.55
CA PHE A 39 -3.32 3.51 -1.96
C PHE A 39 -4.74 3.69 -2.51
N ASP A 40 -5.70 2.86 -2.10
CA ASP A 40 -7.06 2.85 -2.65
C ASP A 40 -7.72 4.24 -2.63
N GLY A 41 -8.35 4.61 -3.73
CA GLY A 41 -9.07 5.86 -3.91
C GLY A 41 -8.50 6.75 -5.03
N ALA A 42 -9.08 7.95 -5.11
CA ALA A 42 -8.71 8.96 -6.10
C ALA A 42 -7.67 9.94 -5.53
N TRP A 43 -6.71 10.33 -6.35
CA TRP A 43 -5.62 11.23 -6.01
C TRP A 43 -5.47 12.29 -7.09
N ALA A 44 -5.11 13.50 -6.68
CA ALA A 44 -4.83 14.58 -7.60
C ALA A 44 -3.69 15.44 -7.09
N GLY A 45 -2.91 15.99 -8.01
CA GLY A 45 -1.79 16.84 -7.64
C GLY A 45 -1.03 17.40 -8.81
N ASN A 46 0.11 18.00 -8.48
CA ASN A 46 0.99 18.66 -9.44
C ASN A 46 2.43 18.21 -9.23
N GLY A 47 3.25 18.49 -10.21
CA GLY A 47 4.64 18.09 -10.22
C GLY A 47 5.44 18.75 -11.33
N THR A 48 6.57 18.12 -11.64
CA THR A 48 7.42 18.47 -12.78
C THR A 48 7.72 17.25 -13.64
N VAL A 49 7.86 17.45 -14.94
CA VAL A 49 8.40 16.48 -15.91
C VAL A 49 9.66 17.05 -16.54
N ALA A 50 10.74 16.28 -16.55
CA ALA A 50 11.99 16.60 -17.22
C ALA A 50 12.09 15.78 -18.50
N LEU A 51 12.34 16.45 -19.62
CA LEU A 51 12.42 15.85 -20.95
C LEU A 51 13.87 15.68 -21.41
N SER A 52 14.07 14.87 -22.45
CA SER A 52 15.40 14.53 -22.97
C SER A 52 16.13 15.69 -23.65
N ASP A 53 15.42 16.74 -24.03
CA ASP A 53 15.98 17.98 -24.58
C ASP A 53 16.50 18.94 -23.49
N GLY A 54 16.37 18.57 -22.21
CA GLY A 54 16.79 19.36 -21.06
C GLY A 54 15.71 20.30 -20.51
N THR A 55 14.54 20.36 -21.14
CA THR A 55 13.42 21.17 -20.63
C THR A 55 12.79 20.51 -19.40
N THR A 56 12.22 21.35 -18.54
CA THR A 56 11.43 20.91 -17.40
C THR A 56 10.13 21.69 -17.36
N GLU A 57 9.02 20.98 -17.31
CA GLU A 57 7.68 21.56 -17.35
C GLU A 57 6.89 21.22 -16.09
N ARG A 58 5.92 22.08 -15.76
CA ARG A 58 4.93 21.75 -14.75
C ARG A 58 3.96 20.72 -15.31
N ILE A 59 3.63 19.71 -14.51
CA ILE A 59 2.68 18.67 -14.88
C ILE A 59 1.58 18.56 -13.83
N ARG A 60 0.35 18.30 -14.27
CA ARG A 60 -0.80 18.01 -13.38
C ARG A 60 -1.18 16.56 -13.57
N CYS A 61 -1.49 15.88 -12.48
CA CYS A 61 -1.81 14.46 -12.53
C CYS A 61 -3.06 14.13 -11.71
N LYS A 62 -3.80 13.15 -12.19
CA LYS A 62 -4.90 12.49 -11.47
C LYS A 62 -4.67 10.99 -11.52
N ALA A 63 -4.78 10.33 -10.38
CA ALA A 63 -4.70 8.88 -10.29
C ALA A 63 -5.97 8.30 -9.67
N ASP A 64 -6.39 7.13 -10.12
CA ASP A 64 -7.38 6.28 -9.45
C ASP A 64 -6.74 4.93 -9.17
N TYR A 65 -6.79 4.51 -7.91
CA TYR A 65 -6.32 3.21 -7.47
C TYR A 65 -7.51 2.38 -6.98
N LYS A 66 -7.55 1.12 -7.40
CA LYS A 66 -8.50 0.11 -6.92
C LYS A 66 -7.74 -1.08 -6.35
N VAL A 67 -7.77 -1.20 -5.03
CA VAL A 67 -7.28 -2.38 -4.32
C VAL A 67 -8.40 -3.41 -4.30
N ASN A 68 -8.11 -4.64 -4.72
CA ASN A 68 -9.12 -5.70 -4.75
C ASN A 68 -9.51 -6.16 -3.33
N GLY A 69 -10.57 -6.96 -3.23
CA GLY A 69 -11.08 -7.43 -1.93
C GLY A 69 -10.11 -8.28 -1.11
N THR A 70 -9.06 -8.85 -1.73
CA THR A 70 -8.02 -9.60 -1.00
C THR A 70 -6.88 -8.70 -0.51
N GLY A 71 -6.80 -7.45 -0.96
CA GLY A 71 -5.69 -6.54 -0.65
C GLY A 71 -4.38 -6.87 -1.39
N LEU A 72 -4.39 -7.89 -2.25
CA LEU A 72 -3.21 -8.40 -2.97
C LEU A 72 -3.18 -8.02 -4.45
N GLY A 73 -4.22 -7.34 -4.94
CA GLY A 73 -4.27 -6.81 -6.30
C GLY A 73 -4.49 -5.30 -6.30
N LEU A 74 -3.82 -4.59 -7.19
CA LEU A 74 -3.92 -3.16 -7.39
C LEU A 74 -4.08 -2.85 -8.88
N LYS A 75 -5.22 -2.25 -9.23
CA LYS A 75 -5.41 -1.59 -10.53
C LYS A 75 -5.18 -0.10 -10.36
N GLN A 76 -4.54 0.51 -11.35
CA GLN A 76 -4.25 1.94 -11.36
C GLN A 76 -4.53 2.54 -12.72
N SER A 77 -5.09 3.75 -12.74
CA SER A 77 -5.05 4.69 -13.87
C SER A 77 -4.38 5.99 -13.42
N LEU A 78 -3.53 6.57 -14.27
CA LEU A 78 -2.78 7.79 -14.01
C LEU A 78 -2.79 8.62 -15.27
N HIS A 79 -3.39 9.80 -15.16
CA HIS A 79 -3.53 10.77 -16.25
C HIS A 79 -2.70 11.98 -15.90
N CYS A 80 -1.69 12.29 -16.72
CA CYS A 80 -0.78 13.41 -16.50
C CYS A 80 -0.68 14.30 -17.74
N ALA A 81 -0.71 15.62 -17.53
CA ALA A 81 -0.61 16.61 -18.60
C ALA A 81 0.21 17.84 -18.18
N SER A 82 1.18 18.21 -19.00
CA SER A 82 1.94 19.46 -18.99
C SER A 82 1.53 20.32 -20.19
N ASP A 83 2.31 21.37 -20.49
CA ASP A 83 2.02 22.26 -21.61
C ASP A 83 2.34 21.60 -22.96
N SER A 84 3.45 20.86 -23.06
CA SER A 84 3.85 20.17 -24.30
C SER A 84 3.66 18.65 -24.26
N TYR A 85 3.39 18.08 -23.08
CA TYR A 85 3.48 16.64 -22.88
C TYR A 85 2.27 16.05 -22.14
N LYS A 86 1.89 14.83 -22.50
CA LYS A 86 0.87 14.07 -21.77
C LYS A 86 1.21 12.58 -21.78
N PHE A 87 0.77 11.88 -20.75
CA PHE A 87 0.80 10.42 -20.73
C PHE A 87 -0.35 9.88 -19.89
N ASP A 88 -0.89 8.75 -20.35
CA ASP A 88 -2.03 8.08 -19.74
C ASP A 88 -1.62 6.63 -19.41
N LEU A 89 -1.24 6.38 -18.17
CA LEU A 89 -0.72 5.10 -17.71
C LEU A 89 -1.82 4.28 -17.03
N SER A 90 -1.91 3.01 -17.38
CA SER A 90 -2.74 2.02 -16.67
C SER A 90 -1.89 0.84 -16.22
N SER A 91 -2.19 0.26 -15.07
CA SER A 91 -1.52 -0.96 -14.60
C SER A 91 -2.45 -1.90 -13.86
N ASP A 92 -2.11 -3.19 -13.91
CA ASP A 92 -2.74 -4.26 -13.12
C ASP A 92 -1.62 -5.06 -12.45
N VAL A 93 -1.60 -5.02 -11.11
CA VAL A 93 -0.49 -5.50 -10.29
C VAL A 93 -1.00 -6.50 -9.27
N THR A 94 -0.25 -7.58 -9.07
CA THR A 94 -0.49 -8.58 -8.04
C THR A 94 0.70 -8.68 -7.10
N SER A 95 0.42 -9.04 -5.84
CA SER A 95 1.44 -9.21 -4.80
C SER A 95 1.54 -10.64 -4.32
N GLN A 96 2.78 -11.08 -4.09
CA GLN A 96 3.13 -12.30 -3.39
C GLN A 96 4.09 -11.96 -2.24
N GLY A 97 3.52 -11.76 -1.04
CA GLY A 97 4.23 -11.10 0.05
C GLY A 97 4.55 -9.66 -0.34
N ASP A 98 5.80 -9.24 -0.16
CA ASP A 98 6.28 -7.90 -0.52
C ASP A 98 6.69 -7.78 -1.99
N ARG A 99 6.79 -8.90 -2.73
CA ARG A 99 7.12 -8.88 -4.16
C ARG A 99 5.88 -8.67 -4.99
N ILE A 100 5.96 -7.78 -5.97
CA ILE A 100 4.86 -7.48 -6.89
C ILE A 100 5.29 -7.69 -8.33
N SER A 101 4.33 -8.07 -9.16
CA SER A 101 4.47 -8.16 -10.61
C SER A 101 3.15 -7.85 -11.29
N GLY A 102 3.22 -7.46 -12.56
CA GLY A 102 2.04 -7.12 -13.31
C GLY A 102 2.32 -6.60 -14.72
N ASN A 103 1.31 -5.95 -15.27
CA ASN A 103 1.35 -5.33 -16.58
C ASN A 103 1.07 -3.84 -16.47
N TRP A 104 1.62 -3.09 -17.40
CA TRP A 104 1.31 -1.68 -17.56
C TRP A 104 1.15 -1.33 -19.04
N SER A 105 0.43 -0.26 -19.31
CA SER A 105 0.29 0.34 -20.62
C SER A 105 0.26 1.86 -20.52
N GLU A 106 0.69 2.51 -21.60
CA GLU A 106 0.61 3.95 -21.82
C GLU A 106 -0.12 4.19 -23.16
N ALA A 107 -1.27 4.85 -23.08
CA ALA A 107 -2.20 4.91 -24.20
C ALA A 107 -1.75 5.84 -25.33
N SER A 108 -1.09 6.96 -25.03
CA SER A 108 -0.77 7.98 -26.03
C SER A 108 0.27 7.51 -27.07
N ARG A 109 1.15 6.58 -26.68
CA ARG A 109 2.17 5.99 -27.56
C ARG A 109 1.97 4.51 -27.82
N ASN A 110 0.87 3.93 -27.34
CA ASN A 110 0.56 2.52 -27.48
C ASN A 110 1.72 1.62 -27.00
N ILE A 111 2.33 1.99 -25.87
CA ILE A 111 3.43 1.24 -25.25
C ILE A 111 2.83 0.41 -24.12
N PHE A 112 3.28 -0.83 -23.99
CA PHE A 112 2.85 -1.72 -22.91
C PHE A 112 3.93 -2.73 -22.62
N GLY A 113 3.90 -3.28 -21.42
CA GLY A 113 4.84 -4.31 -21.02
C GLY A 113 4.61 -4.79 -19.60
N ASN A 114 5.70 -5.13 -18.94
CA ASN A 114 5.70 -5.78 -17.65
C ASN A 114 6.30 -4.87 -16.59
N LEU A 115 5.87 -5.09 -15.35
CA LEU A 115 6.46 -4.44 -14.19
C LEU A 115 6.74 -5.48 -13.11
N GLN A 116 7.78 -5.22 -12.34
CA GLN A 116 8.19 -6.05 -11.22
C GLN A 116 8.86 -5.20 -10.16
N GLY A 117 8.74 -5.60 -8.90
CA GLY A 117 9.35 -4.86 -7.80
C GLY A 117 8.80 -5.26 -6.45
N THR A 118 8.68 -4.28 -5.57
CA THR A 118 8.22 -4.49 -4.19
C THR A 118 7.14 -3.49 -3.78
N ALA A 119 6.29 -3.92 -2.85
CA ALA A 119 5.26 -3.08 -2.23
C ALA A 119 5.11 -3.44 -0.75
N GLY A 120 5.00 -2.41 0.09
CA GLY A 120 4.81 -2.56 1.53
C GLY A 120 5.10 -1.27 2.29
N GLY A 121 4.52 -1.12 3.48
CA GLY A 121 4.81 0.03 4.36
C GLY A 121 4.47 1.40 3.75
N GLY A 122 3.48 1.46 2.85
CA GLY A 122 3.13 2.69 2.12
C GLY A 122 4.10 3.06 1.01
N GLN A 123 4.98 2.14 0.59
CA GLN A 123 5.93 2.36 -0.50
C GLN A 123 5.78 1.29 -1.57
N ILE A 124 5.92 1.71 -2.83
CA ILE A 124 6.01 0.83 -3.99
C ILE A 124 7.27 1.22 -4.77
N GLU A 125 8.11 0.25 -5.09
CA GLU A 125 9.27 0.41 -5.94
C GLU A 125 9.19 -0.59 -7.08
N VAL A 126 9.12 -0.12 -8.31
CA VAL A 126 8.99 -1.00 -9.47
C VAL A 126 9.93 -0.60 -10.58
N PHE A 127 10.44 -1.62 -11.26
CA PHE A 127 11.03 -1.50 -12.58
C PHE A 127 9.98 -1.85 -13.61
N VAL A 128 9.83 -1.01 -14.62
CA VAL A 128 8.93 -1.24 -15.75
C VAL A 128 9.76 -1.39 -17.02
N GLU A 129 9.34 -2.32 -17.87
CA GLU A 129 9.97 -2.56 -19.17
C GLU A 129 8.92 -2.78 -20.26
N ALA A 130 9.26 -2.31 -21.45
CA ALA A 130 8.56 -2.53 -22.71
C ALA A 130 9.60 -2.51 -23.84
N SER A 131 9.19 -2.85 -25.08
CA SER A 131 10.10 -2.77 -26.23
C SER A 131 10.67 -1.37 -26.38
N GLY A 132 11.98 -1.21 -26.22
CA GLY A 132 12.68 0.08 -26.33
C GLY A 132 12.44 1.08 -25.19
N PHE A 133 11.80 0.68 -24.09
CA PHE A 133 11.53 1.55 -22.95
C PHE A 133 11.76 0.82 -21.62
N ALA A 134 12.42 1.51 -20.69
CA ALA A 134 12.58 1.04 -19.32
C ALA A 134 12.63 2.23 -18.35
N ALA A 135 12.01 2.07 -17.19
CA ALA A 135 11.99 3.10 -16.15
C ALA A 135 11.94 2.50 -14.74
N ASN A 136 12.44 3.26 -13.76
CA ASN A 136 12.18 2.99 -12.36
C ASN A 136 11.10 3.94 -11.86
N LEU A 137 10.15 3.39 -11.11
CA LEU A 137 9.10 4.14 -10.45
C LEU A 137 9.16 3.91 -8.94
N THR A 138 9.00 4.99 -8.19
CA THR A 138 8.83 4.94 -6.74
C THR A 138 7.57 5.70 -6.39
N LEU A 139 6.71 5.07 -5.60
CA LEU A 139 5.53 5.70 -5.02
C LEU A 139 5.65 5.60 -3.51
N ARG A 140 5.36 6.70 -2.82
CA ARG A 140 5.34 6.74 -1.35
C ARG A 140 4.08 7.42 -0.88
N THR A 141 3.35 6.81 0.04
CA THR A 141 2.19 7.37 0.71
C THR A 141 2.54 7.70 2.17
N THR A 142 2.00 8.80 2.65
CA THR A 142 2.10 9.23 4.06
C THR A 142 0.79 9.90 4.43
N GLY A 143 -0.09 9.15 5.10
CA GLY A 143 -1.48 9.54 5.30
C GLY A 143 -2.17 9.78 3.95
N ASN A 144 -2.70 10.99 3.77
CA ASN A 144 -3.42 11.38 2.55
C ASN A 144 -2.52 12.07 1.50
N LYS A 145 -1.19 12.02 1.67
CA LYS A 145 -0.23 12.55 0.70
C LYS A 145 0.48 11.41 0.01
N GLN A 146 0.69 11.56 -1.30
CA GLN A 146 1.42 10.62 -2.12
C GLN A 146 2.48 11.37 -2.93
N THR A 147 3.66 10.79 -3.04
CA THR A 147 4.68 11.23 -3.98
C THR A 147 4.94 10.13 -4.99
N VAL A 148 5.01 10.51 -6.26
CA VAL A 148 5.33 9.62 -7.37
C VAL A 148 6.58 10.15 -8.04
N GLN A 149 7.58 9.28 -8.19
CA GLN A 149 8.79 9.54 -8.92
C GLN A 149 8.94 8.53 -10.05
N ILE A 150 9.33 9.02 -11.22
CA ILE A 150 9.64 8.20 -12.39
C ILE A 150 11.02 8.63 -12.88
N SER A 151 11.88 7.68 -13.21
CA SER A 151 13.17 7.95 -13.86
C SER A 151 13.38 7.00 -15.02
N SER A 152 13.80 7.54 -16.17
CA SER A 152 14.01 6.74 -17.38
C SER A 152 15.17 7.31 -18.21
N LYS A 153 15.63 6.53 -19.19
CA LYS A 153 16.61 6.99 -20.20
C LYS A 153 15.97 7.42 -21.52
N GLY A 154 14.65 7.35 -21.63
CA GLY A 154 13.90 7.75 -22.82
C GLY A 154 13.68 9.25 -22.94
N GLU A 155 12.63 9.62 -23.67
CA GLU A 155 12.16 10.99 -23.83
C GLU A 155 11.81 11.64 -22.48
N ILE A 156 11.11 10.93 -21.61
CA ILE A 156 10.87 11.33 -20.22
C ILE A 156 12.10 10.96 -19.41
N ARG A 157 12.87 11.94 -18.93
CA ARG A 157 14.04 11.68 -18.06
C ARG A 157 13.65 11.53 -16.60
N GLY A 158 12.70 12.35 -16.15
CA GLY A 158 12.26 12.34 -14.78
C GLY A 158 10.85 12.88 -14.62
N VAL A 159 10.10 12.34 -13.67
CA VAL A 159 8.83 12.90 -13.21
C VAL A 159 8.85 12.92 -11.70
N THR A 160 8.38 14.01 -11.10
CA THR A 160 8.14 14.09 -9.65
C THR A 160 6.80 14.76 -9.42
N ILE A 161 5.86 14.05 -8.80
CA ILE A 161 4.50 14.53 -8.55
C ILE A 161 4.21 14.39 -7.06
N THR A 162 3.59 15.39 -6.46
CA THR A 162 2.96 15.27 -5.15
C THR A 162 1.45 15.39 -5.32
N MET A 163 0.74 14.36 -4.83
CA MET A 163 -0.71 14.26 -4.89
C MET A 163 -1.30 14.17 -3.49
N VAL A 164 -2.56 14.56 -3.39
CA VAL A 164 -3.40 14.39 -2.21
C VAL A 164 -4.59 13.53 -2.56
N LYS A 165 -5.02 12.70 -1.60
CA LYS A 165 -6.25 11.92 -1.74
C LYS A 165 -7.45 12.88 -1.75
N SER A 166 -8.34 12.68 -2.71
CA SER A 166 -9.60 13.45 -2.87
C SER A 166 -10.72 12.88 -2.01
#